data_AF-A0A132GZW5-F1
#
_entry.id   AF-A0A132GZW5-F1
#
_cell.length_a   1.000
_cell.length_b   1.000
_cell.length_c   1.000
_cell.angle_alpha   90.00
_cell.angle_beta   90.00
_cell.angle_gamma   90.00
#
_symmetry.space_group_name_H-M   'P 1'
#
loop_
_entity.id
_entity.type
_entity.pdbx_description
1 polymer ?
#
loop_
_entity_poly.entity_id
_entity_poly.type
_entity_poly.pdbx_seq_one_letter_code
_entity_poly.pdbx_strand_id
1 'polypeptide(L)'
;MKKLLFLLAFCSIAYGAVSQSVSESTIQKRENRKGMVLKEWNTAAGDKRAFLDRVTTYDALGRKIEEIEYASYGQKWRVVFEYPENSDITAKVLREIEYNDRDRVTRIKKYEYNEDGSKKCQKNYYPNGKLESVKTYEYVPK
;
A
#
# COMPACT_ATOMS: atom_id res chain seq x y z
N MET A 1 -60.83 3.42 -17.34
CA MET A 1 -59.43 3.82 -17.60
C MET A 1 -58.72 3.98 -16.27
N LYS A 2 -58.01 2.94 -15.83
CA LYS A 2 -57.26 2.93 -14.56
C LYS A 2 -55.83 3.40 -14.85
N LYS A 3 -55.45 4.59 -14.39
CA LYS A 3 -54.04 5.01 -14.32
C LYS A 3 -53.69 5.10 -12.83
N LEU A 4 -53.26 3.98 -12.26
CA LEU A 4 -52.70 3.93 -10.92
C LEU A 4 -51.21 4.28 -11.06
N LEU A 5 -50.83 5.50 -10.69
CA LEU A 5 -49.44 5.93 -10.63
C LEU A 5 -48.72 5.16 -9.52
N PHE A 6 -47.76 4.32 -9.90
CA PHE A 6 -46.77 3.78 -8.97
C PHE A 6 -45.74 4.87 -8.68
N LEU A 7 -45.80 5.43 -7.46
CA LEU A 7 -44.72 6.26 -6.92
C LEU A 7 -43.62 5.30 -6.44
N LEU A 8 -42.59 5.08 -7.27
CA LEU A 8 -41.38 4.38 -6.86
C LEU A 8 -40.56 5.32 -5.97
N ALA A 9 -40.64 5.10 -4.65
CA ALA A 9 -39.75 5.71 -3.69
C ALA A 9 -38.33 5.15 -3.91
N PHE A 10 -37.46 5.96 -4.52
CA PHE A 10 -36.03 5.73 -4.57
C PHE A 10 -35.45 5.95 -3.16
N CYS A 11 -35.49 4.93 -2.31
CA CYS A 11 -34.62 4.87 -1.13
C CYS A 11 -33.22 4.51 -1.62
N SER A 12 -32.48 5.54 -2.04
CA SER A 12 -31.03 5.45 -2.21
C SER A 12 -30.41 5.24 -0.83
N ILE A 13 -30.29 3.98 -0.39
CA ILE A 13 -29.40 3.64 0.72
C ILE A 13 -27.99 3.89 0.18
N ALA A 14 -27.47 5.08 0.45
CA ALA A 14 -26.04 5.33 0.37
C ALA A 14 -25.40 4.42 1.42
N TYR A 15 -25.02 3.21 1.01
CA TYR A 15 -23.99 2.45 1.69
C TYR A 15 -22.70 3.26 1.54
N GLY A 16 -22.51 4.22 2.45
CA GLY A 16 -21.18 4.65 2.80
C GLY A 16 -20.49 3.41 3.37
N ALA A 17 -19.80 2.67 2.51
CA ALA A 17 -18.79 1.74 2.98
C ALA A 17 -17.80 2.61 3.76
N VAL A 18 -17.93 2.60 5.08
CA VAL A 18 -16.91 3.13 5.97
C VAL A 18 -15.72 2.22 5.74
N SER A 19 -14.88 2.55 4.75
CA SER A 19 -13.55 1.99 4.62
C SER A 19 -12.82 2.37 5.90
N GLN A 20 -12.84 1.52 6.92
CA GLN A 20 -12.21 1.86 8.18
C GLN A 20 -10.71 2.02 7.97
N SER A 21 -10.29 3.17 8.44
CA SER A 21 -9.03 3.82 8.22
C SER A 21 -7.86 3.02 8.78
N VAL A 22 -6.65 3.28 8.29
CA VAL A 22 -5.44 2.90 9.04
C VAL A 22 -5.51 3.46 10.48
N SER A 23 -4.81 2.82 11.42
CA SER A 23 -4.81 3.24 12.83
C SER A 23 -4.41 4.71 12.98
N GLU A 24 -4.85 5.36 14.07
CA GLU A 24 -4.50 6.76 14.38
C GLU A 24 -2.98 6.98 14.38
N SER A 25 -2.21 6.04 14.93
CA SER A 25 -0.74 6.09 14.91
C SER A 25 -0.16 6.10 13.49
N THR A 26 -0.84 5.47 12.53
CA THR A 26 -0.46 5.46 11.12
C THR A 26 -0.84 6.77 10.45
N ILE A 27 -2.02 7.32 10.77
CA ILE A 27 -2.45 8.64 10.30
C ILE A 27 -1.44 9.69 10.76
N GLN A 28 -1.09 9.71 12.05
CA GLN A 28 -0.11 10.65 12.58
C GLN A 28 1.27 10.52 11.91
N LYS A 29 1.72 9.29 11.63
CA LYS A 29 2.97 9.06 10.88
C LYS A 29 2.89 9.60 9.45
N ARG A 30 1.75 9.45 8.79
CA ARG A 30 1.51 9.96 7.43
C ARG A 30 1.46 11.48 7.42
N GLU A 31 0.74 12.09 8.35
CA GLU A 31 0.72 13.55 8.54
C GLU A 31 2.14 14.14 8.64
N ASN A 32 3.01 13.50 9.42
CA ASN A 32 4.40 13.93 9.60
C ASN A 32 5.32 13.65 8.38
N ARG A 33 4.81 13.04 7.30
CA ARG A 33 5.60 12.57 6.16
C ARG A 33 5.12 13.07 4.80
N LYS A 34 4.15 13.98 4.77
CA LYS A 34 3.56 14.52 3.54
C LYS A 34 4.65 15.11 2.63
N GLY A 35 4.73 14.59 1.40
CA GLY A 35 5.65 15.04 0.35
C GLY A 35 7.13 14.82 0.66
N MET A 36 7.47 13.96 1.63
CA MET A 36 8.85 13.77 2.06
C MET A 36 9.58 12.71 1.25
N VAL A 37 10.92 12.85 1.23
CA VAL A 37 11.85 11.79 0.84
C VAL A 37 12.75 11.50 2.05
N LEU A 38 12.65 10.29 2.60
CA LEU A 38 13.51 9.80 3.67
C LEU A 38 14.71 9.07 3.07
N LYS A 39 15.92 9.43 3.52
CA LYS A 39 17.15 8.70 3.20
C LYS A 39 17.72 8.08 4.46
N GLU A 40 17.95 6.78 4.43
CA GLU A 40 18.53 6.02 5.52
C GLU A 40 19.95 5.60 5.13
N TRP A 41 20.89 5.87 6.03
CA TRP A 41 22.31 5.65 5.82
C TRP A 41 22.83 4.72 6.91
N ASN A 42 23.60 3.71 6.51
CA ASN A 42 24.29 2.82 7.42
C ASN A 42 25.73 3.27 7.59
N THR A 43 26.27 3.13 8.81
CA THR A 43 27.69 3.32 9.12
C THR A 43 28.14 2.11 9.93
N ALA A 44 29.16 1.40 9.45
CA ALA A 44 29.68 0.24 10.16
C ALA A 44 30.38 0.67 11.46
N ALA A 45 30.31 -0.16 12.50
CA ALA A 45 30.98 0.13 13.76
C ALA A 45 32.51 0.28 13.53
N GLY A 46 33.06 1.45 13.84
CA GLY A 46 34.47 1.77 13.64
C GLY A 46 34.84 2.33 12.27
N ASP A 47 33.91 2.34 11.31
CA ASP A 47 34.06 3.07 10.06
C ASP A 47 33.44 4.48 10.20
N LYS A 48 34.01 5.46 9.50
CA LYS A 48 33.49 6.83 9.42
C LYS A 48 32.68 7.07 8.15
N ARG A 49 32.70 6.13 7.19
CA ARG A 49 31.98 6.27 5.92
C ARG A 49 30.56 5.72 6.05
N ALA A 50 29.60 6.60 5.81
CA ALA A 50 28.21 6.22 5.64
C ALA A 50 27.97 5.73 4.20
N PHE A 51 27.12 4.71 4.04
CA PHE A 51 26.62 4.28 2.74
C PHE A 51 25.09 4.33 2.74
N LEU A 52 24.53 4.69 1.58
CA LEU A 52 23.08 4.77 1.41
C LEU A 52 22.52 3.36 1.50
N ASP A 53 21.57 3.15 2.42
CA ASP A 53 20.88 1.87 2.62
C ASP A 53 19.50 1.91 1.96
N ARG A 54 18.76 3.00 2.17
CA ARG A 54 17.38 3.09 1.72
C ARG A 54 16.96 4.50 1.36
N VAL A 55 16.10 4.59 0.35
CA VAL A 55 15.34 5.80 0.05
C VAL A 55 13.86 5.45 0.06
N THR A 56 13.07 6.21 0.80
CA THR A 56 11.61 6.07 0.84
C THR A 56 10.96 7.39 0.41
N THR A 57 10.09 7.33 -0.58
CA THR A 57 9.33 8.48 -1.09
C THR A 57 7.89 8.41 -0.59
N TYR A 58 7.38 9.54 -0.12
CA TYR A 58 6.01 9.69 0.37
C TYR A 58 5.21 10.66 -0.51
N ASP A 59 3.93 10.37 -0.74
CA ASP A 59 3.04 11.28 -1.47
C ASP A 59 2.58 12.49 -0.65
N ALA A 60 1.77 13.36 -1.23
CA ALA A 60 1.22 14.54 -0.57
C ALA A 60 0.33 14.23 0.65
N LEU A 61 -0.12 12.99 0.80
CA LEU A 61 -0.86 12.49 1.97
C LEU A 61 0.07 11.77 2.96
N GLY A 62 1.38 11.72 2.68
CA GLY A 62 2.40 11.08 3.50
C GLY A 62 2.36 9.56 3.46
N ARG A 63 1.67 8.98 2.47
CA ARG A 63 1.64 7.54 2.23
C ARG A 63 2.91 7.17 1.47
N LYS A 64 3.53 6.04 1.84
CA LYS A 64 4.73 5.53 1.15
C LYS A 64 4.32 5.15 -0.27
N ILE A 65 4.98 5.71 -1.28
CA ILE A 65 4.72 5.39 -2.70
C ILE A 65 5.89 4.67 -3.37
N GLU A 66 7.10 4.81 -2.83
CA GLU A 66 8.27 4.10 -3.33
C GLU A 66 9.25 3.81 -2.19
N GLU A 67 9.91 2.67 -2.27
CA GLU A 67 11.06 2.32 -1.44
C GLU A 67 12.13 1.68 -2.31
N ILE A 68 13.37 2.15 -2.19
CA ILE A 68 14.53 1.63 -2.89
C ILE A 68 15.56 1.22 -1.83
N GLU A 69 15.97 -0.04 -1.85
CA GLU A 69 17.11 -0.54 -1.08
C GLU A 69 18.37 -0.49 -1.95
N TYR A 70 19.46 -0.03 -1.36
CA TYR A 70 20.76 0.14 -2.01
C TYR A 70 21.80 -0.83 -1.45
N ALA A 71 22.69 -1.27 -2.33
CA ALA A 71 23.93 -1.94 -2.01
C ALA A 71 25.11 -1.16 -2.60
N SER A 72 26.34 -1.64 -2.39
CA SER A 72 27.55 -1.00 -2.93
C SER A 72 27.56 -0.84 -4.45
N TYR A 73 26.80 -1.67 -5.17
CA TYR A 73 26.67 -1.63 -6.62
C TYR A 73 25.46 -0.82 -7.13
N GLY A 74 24.75 -0.11 -6.25
CA GLY A 74 23.57 0.70 -6.58
C GLY A 74 22.27 0.08 -6.08
N GLN A 75 21.17 0.28 -6.82
CA GLN A 75 19.87 -0.28 -6.47
C GLN A 75 19.95 -1.80 -6.37
N LYS A 76 19.53 -2.34 -5.23
CA LYS A 76 19.40 -3.78 -5.00
C LYS A 76 17.96 -4.23 -5.21
N TRP A 77 17.01 -3.41 -4.79
CA TRP A 77 15.59 -3.73 -4.81
C TRP A 77 14.78 -2.44 -4.79
N ARG A 78 13.62 -2.44 -5.46
CA ARG A 78 12.68 -1.32 -5.43
C ARG A 78 11.26 -1.83 -5.31
N VAL A 79 10.42 -1.13 -4.56
CA VAL A 79 8.98 -1.36 -4.52
C VAL A 79 8.23 -0.08 -4.73
N VAL A 80 7.23 -0.15 -5.60
CA VAL A 80 6.22 0.89 -5.77
C VAL A 80 4.94 0.44 -5.06
N PHE A 81 4.36 1.35 -4.28
CA PHE A 81 3.13 1.13 -3.51
C PHE A 81 2.00 1.93 -4.15
N GLU A 82 0.90 1.27 -4.45
CA GLU A 82 -0.27 1.90 -5.03
C GLU A 82 -1.46 1.81 -4.08
N TYR A 83 -2.23 2.89 -4.06
CA TYR A 83 -3.44 3.05 -3.27
C TYR A 83 -4.65 3.17 -4.20
N PRO A 84 -5.88 2.94 -3.71
CA PRO A 84 -7.08 3.22 -4.48
C PRO A 84 -7.10 4.67 -5.00
N GLU A 85 -7.61 4.87 -6.20
CA GLU A 85 -7.73 6.20 -6.80
C GLU A 85 -8.64 7.10 -5.95
N ASN A 86 -8.34 8.40 -5.91
CA ASN A 86 -9.09 9.41 -5.13
C ASN A 86 -9.27 9.06 -3.64
N SER A 87 -8.40 8.21 -3.09
CA SER A 87 -8.44 7.83 -1.68
C SER A 87 -7.70 8.83 -0.80
N ASP A 88 -8.14 8.94 0.45
CA ASP A 88 -7.61 9.87 1.42
C ASP A 88 -6.39 9.31 2.19
N ILE A 89 -5.97 10.02 3.24
CA ILE A 89 -4.86 9.64 4.12
C ILE A 89 -5.10 8.30 4.83
N THR A 90 -6.33 7.79 4.84
CA THR A 90 -6.69 6.55 5.53
C THR A 90 -6.50 5.31 4.68
N ALA A 91 -6.25 5.48 3.38
CA ALA A 91 -6.17 4.42 2.39
C ALA A 91 -5.14 3.34 2.75
N LYS A 92 -5.52 2.08 2.55
CA LYS A 92 -4.62 0.94 2.63
C LYS A 92 -4.00 0.65 1.25
N VAL A 93 -2.84 0.01 1.24
CA VAL A 93 -2.13 -0.33 -0.01
C VAL A 93 -2.97 -1.33 -0.78
N LEU A 94 -3.30 -1.01 -2.03
CA LEU A 94 -4.01 -1.90 -2.94
C LEU A 94 -3.04 -2.89 -3.60
N ARG A 95 -1.88 -2.39 -4.03
CA ARG A 95 -0.90 -3.14 -4.81
C ARG A 95 0.53 -2.73 -4.47
N GLU A 96 1.43 -3.70 -4.44
CA GLU A 96 2.89 -3.51 -4.42
C GLU A 96 3.48 -4.10 -5.70
N ILE A 97 4.42 -3.39 -6.31
CA ILE A 97 5.16 -3.85 -7.49
C ILE A 97 6.64 -3.89 -7.12
N GLU A 98 7.22 -5.08 -7.10
CA GLU A 98 8.63 -5.29 -6.77
C GLU A 98 9.48 -5.32 -8.04
N TYR A 99 10.65 -4.68 -7.97
CA TYR A 99 11.64 -4.61 -9.02
C TYR A 99 13.00 -5.10 -8.50
N ASN A 100 13.79 -5.70 -9.39
CA ASN A 100 15.18 -6.03 -9.11
C ASN A 100 16.12 -4.84 -9.32
N ASP A 101 17.42 -5.12 -9.20
CA ASP A 101 18.56 -4.23 -9.46
C ASP A 101 18.63 -3.67 -10.89
N ARG A 102 17.89 -4.25 -11.84
CA ARG A 102 17.82 -3.82 -13.25
C ARG A 102 16.47 -3.20 -13.63
N ASP A 103 15.71 -2.75 -12.64
CA ASP A 103 14.37 -2.19 -12.83
C ASP A 103 13.38 -3.11 -13.56
N ARG A 104 13.59 -4.44 -13.47
CA ARG A 104 12.63 -5.42 -13.99
C ARG A 104 11.68 -5.83 -12.89
N VAL A 105 10.38 -5.81 -13.20
CA VAL A 105 9.35 -6.33 -12.29
C VAL A 105 9.65 -7.79 -11.99
N THR A 106 9.71 -8.14 -10.72
CA THR A 106 9.94 -9.52 -10.25
C THR A 106 8.67 -10.12 -9.67
N ARG A 107 7.81 -9.28 -9.05
CA ARG A 107 6.58 -9.73 -8.42
C ARG A 107 5.57 -8.59 -8.30
N ILE A 108 4.30 -8.92 -8.42
CA ILE A 108 3.18 -8.00 -8.15
C ILE A 108 2.35 -8.60 -7.01
N LYS A 109 2.10 -7.84 -5.95
CA LYS A 109 1.26 -8.27 -4.83
C LYS A 109 0.00 -7.43 -4.80
N LYS A 110 -1.17 -8.06 -4.68
CA LYS A 110 -2.45 -7.38 -4.47
C LYS A 110 -3.02 -7.77 -3.12
N TYR A 111 -3.59 -6.79 -2.42
CA TYR A 111 -4.09 -6.99 -1.06
C TYR A 111 -5.60 -6.83 -0.99
N GLU A 112 -6.21 -7.70 -0.21
CA GLU A 112 -7.58 -7.58 0.26
C GLU A 112 -7.55 -7.52 1.79
N TYR A 113 -8.50 -6.79 2.37
CA TYR A 113 -8.56 -6.55 3.81
C TYR A 113 -9.91 -7.02 4.36
N ASN A 114 -9.91 -7.40 5.64
CA ASN A 114 -11.13 -7.68 6.39
C ASN A 114 -11.80 -6.35 6.76
N GLU A 115 -13.02 -6.43 7.29
CA GLU A 115 -13.78 -5.24 7.73
C GLU A 115 -13.06 -4.47 8.85
N ASP A 116 -12.37 -5.17 9.75
CA ASP A 116 -11.52 -4.57 10.80
C ASP A 116 -10.21 -3.96 10.27
N GLY A 117 -9.98 -4.04 8.95
CA GLY A 117 -8.80 -3.52 8.29
C GLY A 117 -7.54 -4.37 8.42
N SER A 118 -7.60 -5.54 9.04
CA SER A 118 -6.54 -6.54 9.00
C SER A 118 -6.38 -7.11 7.58
N LYS A 119 -5.21 -7.66 7.25
CA LYS A 119 -5.02 -8.27 5.92
C LYS A 119 -5.90 -9.50 5.83
N LYS A 120 -6.77 -9.59 4.82
CA LYS A 120 -7.56 -10.80 4.56
C LYS A 120 -6.80 -11.76 3.67
N CYS A 121 -6.30 -11.24 2.56
CA CYS A 121 -5.67 -12.04 1.51
C CYS A 121 -4.58 -11.22 0.80
N GLN A 122 -3.52 -11.91 0.39
CA GLN A 122 -2.49 -11.38 -0.48
C GLN A 122 -2.34 -12.32 -1.69
N LYS A 123 -2.58 -11.80 -2.89
CA LYS A 123 -2.39 -12.51 -4.15
C LYS A 123 -1.07 -12.06 -4.78
N ASN A 124 -0.16 -13.00 -4.96
CA ASN A 124 1.14 -12.76 -5.60
C ASN A 124 1.05 -13.19 -7.06
N TYR A 125 1.55 -12.36 -7.95
CA TYR A 125 1.55 -12.59 -9.39
C TYR A 125 2.98 -12.49 -9.92
N TYR A 126 3.26 -13.33 -10.91
CA TYR A 126 4.42 -13.18 -11.78
C TYR A 126 4.33 -11.87 -12.58
N PRO A 127 5.45 -11.38 -13.13
CA PRO A 127 5.45 -10.15 -13.94
C PRO A 127 4.53 -10.20 -15.16
N ASN A 128 4.26 -11.39 -15.70
CA ASN A 128 3.32 -11.60 -16.80
C ASN A 128 1.84 -11.60 -16.38
N GLY A 129 1.54 -11.32 -15.11
CA GLY A 129 0.18 -11.27 -14.57
C GLY A 129 -0.40 -12.63 -14.19
N LYS A 130 0.32 -13.74 -14.38
CA LYS A 130 -0.13 -15.06 -13.91
C LYS A 130 -0.07 -15.13 -12.38
N LEU A 131 -1.13 -15.62 -11.76
CA LEU A 131 -1.16 -15.86 -10.31
C LEU A 131 -0.07 -16.89 -9.93
N GLU A 132 0.82 -16.49 -9.04
CA GLU A 132 1.90 -17.33 -8.50
C GLU A 132 1.44 -18.05 -7.23
N SER A 133 0.90 -17.30 -6.27
CA SER A 133 0.46 -17.84 -4.99
C SER A 133 -0.59 -16.95 -4.33
N VAL A 134 -1.33 -17.53 -3.37
CA VAL A 134 -2.29 -16.82 -2.53
C VAL A 134 -1.91 -17.08 -1.07
N LYS A 135 -1.80 -16.02 -0.28
CA LYS A 135 -1.66 -16.10 1.18
C LYS A 135 -2.94 -15.58 1.83
N THR A 136 -3.63 -16.45 2.55
CA THR A 136 -4.79 -16.12 3.37
C THR A 136 -4.35 -15.93 4.81
N TYR A 137 -4.93 -14.95 5.50
CA TYR A 137 -4.59 -14.63 6.88
C TYR A 137 -5.79 -14.93 7.78
N GLU A 138 -5.52 -15.64 8.87
CA GLU A 138 -6.48 -15.93 9.94
C GLU A 138 -5.92 -15.38 11.25
N TYR A 139 -6.74 -14.64 11.99
CA TYR A 139 -6.38 -14.02 13.26
C TYR A 139 -7.17 -14.69 14.38
N VAL A 140 -6.46 -15.48 15.19
CA VAL A 140 -7.05 -16.21 16.32
C VAL A 140 -6.58 -15.53 17.62
N PRO A 141 -7.49 -15.17 18.55
CA PRO A 141 -7.11 -14.69 19.88
C PRO A 141 -6.23 -15.72 20.60
N LYS A 142 -5.30 -15.23 21.42
CA LYS A 142 -4.51 -16.09 22.32
C LYS A 142 -5.27 -16.41 23.60
#